data_AF-A0AAU3IW87-F1
#
_entry.id   AF-A0AAU3IW87-F1
#
_cell.length_a   1.000
_cell.length_b   1.000
_cell.length_c   1.000
_cell.angle_alpha   90.00
_cell.angle_beta   90.00
_cell.angle_gamma   90.00
#
_symmetry.space_group_name_H-M   'P 1'
#
loop_
_entity.id
_entity.type
_entity.pdbx_description
1 polymer ?
#
loop_
_entity_poly.entity_id
_entity_poly.type
_entity_poly.pdbx_seq_one_letter_code
_entity_poly.pdbx_strand_id
1 'polypeptide(L)'
;MTRTRWVPLITAVAVLVVAGSLWWITTEDDRRLDGHIRQALEAYEQAFVKEGAGATPTPLRRNGYAPLLGVPSVEKVTVHEDDRTLTAEFTGYRTTGPCGADYTARAVESAHAALIVVEEHPHERGASWDCPDVGYLRQVIVRLGRPLGDRAVLEAMRGLPVPVDPRFRRPYGAAERAPVDGRDVAAVIARTLSEGGHAGGDYVLTGPESLTQAEQIRIIGDTPSFTGNFTR
;
A
#
# COMPACT_ATOMS: atom_id res chain seq x y z
N MET A 1 -31.82 -32.56 50.95
CA MET A 1 -30.93 -31.43 50.62
C MET A 1 -29.94 -31.87 49.54
N THR A 2 -30.20 -31.57 48.26
CA THR A 2 -29.32 -31.94 47.13
C THR A 2 -29.18 -30.75 46.18
N ARG A 3 -28.61 -29.63 46.68
CA ARG A 3 -28.39 -28.41 45.87
C ARG A 3 -27.00 -28.35 45.22
N THR A 4 -26.11 -29.29 45.53
CA THR A 4 -24.67 -29.18 45.18
C THR A 4 -24.30 -29.73 43.80
N ARG A 5 -25.20 -30.45 43.10
CA ARG A 5 -24.91 -31.06 41.78
C ARG A 5 -25.31 -30.21 40.57
N TRP A 6 -26.05 -29.11 40.75
CA TRP A 6 -26.58 -28.28 39.66
C TRP A 6 -25.68 -27.10 39.28
N VAL A 7 -24.89 -26.58 40.22
CA VAL A 7 -23.95 -25.48 39.98
C VAL A 7 -22.90 -25.79 38.89
N PRO A 8 -22.24 -26.98 38.85
CA PRO A 8 -21.23 -27.25 37.82
C PRO A 8 -21.82 -27.46 36.41
N LEU A 9 -23.08 -27.89 36.31
CA LEU A 9 -23.78 -28.06 35.02
C LEU A 9 -24.16 -26.70 34.41
N ILE A 10 -24.60 -25.75 35.25
CA ILE A 10 -24.96 -24.40 34.80
C ILE A 10 -23.72 -23.64 34.32
N THR A 11 -22.59 -23.74 35.03
CA THR A 11 -21.34 -23.10 34.58
C THR A 11 -20.78 -23.74 33.30
N ALA A 12 -20.84 -25.07 33.15
CA ALA A 12 -20.40 -25.75 31.93
C ALA A 12 -21.25 -25.35 30.71
N VAL A 13 -22.58 -25.29 30.85
CA VAL A 13 -23.48 -24.84 29.79
C VAL A 13 -23.26 -23.37 29.46
N ALA A 14 -23.09 -22.50 30.47
CA ALA A 14 -22.80 -21.08 30.25
C ALA A 14 -21.48 -20.87 29.51
N VAL A 15 -20.42 -21.62 29.84
CA VAL A 15 -19.12 -21.55 29.13
C VAL A 15 -19.26 -22.02 27.68
N LEU A 16 -19.99 -23.10 27.40
CA LEU A 16 -20.21 -23.58 26.03
C LEU A 16 -21.07 -22.62 25.20
N VAL A 17 -22.09 -22.00 25.81
CA VAL A 17 -22.90 -20.97 25.14
C VAL A 17 -22.05 -19.73 24.86
N VAL A 18 -21.23 -19.26 25.81
CA VAL A 18 -20.35 -18.10 25.60
C VAL A 18 -19.27 -18.40 24.55
N ALA A 19 -18.63 -19.57 24.60
CA ALA A 19 -17.64 -19.99 23.61
C ALA A 19 -18.26 -20.18 22.21
N GLY A 20 -19.44 -20.80 22.13
CA GLY A 20 -20.20 -20.94 20.89
C GLY A 20 -20.67 -19.59 20.33
N SER A 21 -21.05 -18.65 21.19
CA SER A 21 -21.44 -17.29 20.80
C SER A 21 -20.25 -16.48 20.30
N LEU A 22 -19.10 -16.54 21.01
CA LEU A 22 -17.87 -15.88 20.56
C LEU A 22 -17.41 -16.46 19.21
N TRP A 23 -17.44 -17.78 19.05
CA TRP A 23 -17.05 -18.45 17.80
C TRP A 23 -18.02 -18.13 16.65
N TRP A 24 -19.33 -18.08 16.92
CA TRP A 24 -20.33 -17.68 15.93
C TRP A 24 -20.14 -16.24 15.46
N ILE A 25 -19.88 -15.31 16.38
CA ILE A 25 -19.69 -13.89 16.06
C ILE A 25 -18.43 -13.66 15.23
N THR A 26 -17.29 -14.27 15.58
CA THR A 26 -16.05 -14.12 14.79
C THR A 26 -16.20 -14.69 13.39
N THR A 27 -16.85 -15.85 13.25
CA THR A 27 -17.07 -16.45 11.92
C THR A 27 -18.07 -15.69 11.06
N GLU A 28 -18.96 -14.88 11.63
CA GLU A 28 -19.95 -14.10 10.85
C GLU A 28 -19.29 -12.91 10.14
N ASP A 29 -18.40 -12.19 10.82
CA ASP A 29 -17.63 -11.10 10.21
C ASP A 29 -16.67 -11.64 9.12
N ASP A 30 -16.01 -12.77 9.38
CA ASP A 30 -15.16 -13.46 8.39
C ASP A 30 -15.99 -13.86 7.15
N ARG A 31 -17.17 -14.48 7.36
CA ARG A 31 -18.08 -14.87 6.26
C ARG A 31 -18.56 -13.68 5.44
N ARG A 32 -18.83 -12.53 6.10
CA ARG A 32 -19.29 -11.31 5.43
C ARG A 32 -18.18 -10.68 4.60
N LEU A 33 -16.95 -10.66 5.12
CA LEU A 33 -15.77 -10.19 4.40
C LEU A 33 -15.49 -11.07 3.17
N ASP A 34 -15.53 -12.39 3.33
CA ASP A 34 -15.35 -13.34 2.22
C ASP A 34 -16.43 -13.19 1.14
N GLY A 35 -17.69 -12.97 1.55
CA GLY A 35 -18.79 -12.67 0.63
C GLY A 35 -18.54 -11.38 -0.17
N HIS A 36 -18.09 -10.33 0.50
CA HIS A 36 -17.80 -9.02 -0.11
C HIS A 36 -16.62 -9.09 -1.08
N ILE A 37 -15.53 -9.77 -0.71
CA ILE A 37 -14.37 -9.98 -1.57
C ILE A 37 -14.77 -10.73 -2.85
N ARG A 38 -15.56 -11.79 -2.71
CA ARG A 38 -16.03 -12.58 -3.85
C ARG A 38 -16.87 -11.73 -4.80
N GLN A 39 -17.80 -10.95 -4.26
CA GLN A 39 -18.66 -10.07 -5.05
C GLN A 39 -17.86 -8.98 -5.77
N ALA A 40 -16.84 -8.41 -5.14
CA ALA A 40 -15.97 -7.41 -5.74
C ALA A 40 -15.17 -7.98 -6.92
N LEU A 41 -14.61 -9.19 -6.77
CA LEU A 41 -13.91 -9.88 -7.84
C LEU A 41 -14.85 -10.24 -9.00
N GLU A 42 -16.03 -10.78 -8.70
CA GLU A 42 -17.03 -11.10 -9.74
C GLU A 42 -17.48 -9.86 -10.52
N ALA A 43 -17.69 -8.73 -9.83
CA ALA A 43 -18.04 -7.47 -10.47
C ALA A 43 -16.92 -6.97 -11.40
N TYR A 44 -15.66 -7.10 -10.98
CA TYR A 44 -14.52 -6.76 -11.82
C TYR A 44 -14.43 -7.65 -13.06
N GLU A 45 -14.57 -8.97 -12.90
CA GLU A 45 -14.53 -9.93 -14.02
C GLU A 45 -15.63 -9.63 -15.05
N GLN A 46 -16.84 -9.29 -14.60
CA GLN A 46 -17.92 -8.86 -15.50
C GLN A 46 -17.59 -7.57 -16.25
N ALA A 47 -16.96 -6.60 -15.57
CA ALA A 47 -16.53 -5.36 -16.20
C ALA A 47 -15.40 -5.61 -17.21
N PHE A 48 -14.43 -6.48 -16.86
CA PHE A 48 -13.32 -6.85 -17.72
C PHE A 48 -13.79 -7.54 -19.02
N VAL A 49 -14.80 -8.42 -18.94
CA VAL A 49 -15.39 -9.04 -20.15
C VAL A 49 -15.97 -8.01 -21.11
N LYS A 50 -16.49 -6.90 -20.60
CA LYS A 50 -17.12 -5.84 -21.40
C LYS A 50 -16.12 -4.81 -21.92
N GLU A 51 -15.15 -4.42 -21.10
CA GLU A 51 -14.30 -3.23 -21.32
C GLU A 51 -12.81 -3.56 -21.44
N GLY A 52 -12.38 -4.76 -21.04
CA GLY A 52 -10.98 -5.21 -21.07
C GLY A 52 -10.12 -4.64 -19.95
N ALA A 53 -8.82 -4.54 -20.21
CA ALA A 53 -7.86 -4.00 -19.25
C ALA A 53 -8.19 -2.54 -18.89
N GLY A 54 -8.19 -2.24 -17.59
CA GLY A 54 -8.61 -0.93 -17.08
C GLY A 54 -10.11 -0.78 -16.86
N ALA A 55 -10.89 -1.85 -17.02
CA ALA A 55 -12.31 -1.86 -16.67
C ALA A 55 -12.55 -1.32 -15.25
N THR A 56 -13.57 -0.48 -15.11
CA THR A 56 -13.97 0.05 -13.81
C THR A 56 -15.31 -0.56 -13.43
N PRO A 57 -15.36 -1.50 -12.48
CA PRO A 57 -16.61 -2.11 -12.07
C PRO A 57 -17.52 -1.06 -11.43
N THR A 58 -18.82 -1.32 -11.49
CA THR A 58 -19.78 -0.51 -10.74
C THR A 58 -19.45 -0.64 -9.24
N PRO A 59 -19.20 0.48 -8.53
CA PRO A 59 -18.83 0.41 -7.12
C PRO A 59 -19.90 -0.33 -6.33
N LEU A 60 -19.47 -1.23 -5.43
CA LEU A 60 -20.41 -1.93 -4.56
C LEU A 60 -21.22 -0.92 -3.73
N ARG A 61 -22.54 -0.90 -3.94
CA ARG A 61 -23.49 -0.05 -3.20
C ARG A 61 -23.49 -0.48 -1.73
N ARG A 62 -23.10 0.44 -0.85
CA ARG A 62 -23.01 0.19 0.58
C ARG A 62 -24.32 0.50 1.30
N ASN A 63 -24.92 -0.50 1.94
CA ASN A 63 -26.02 -0.31 2.90
C ASN A 63 -25.43 -0.15 4.32
N GLY A 64 -25.28 1.09 4.80
CA GLY A 64 -24.92 1.41 6.19
C GLY A 64 -23.59 2.17 6.41
N TYR A 65 -23.45 2.82 7.56
CA TYR A 65 -22.26 3.55 8.06
C TYR A 65 -21.20 2.63 8.71
N ALA A 66 -21.13 1.37 8.26
CA ALA A 66 -20.33 0.28 8.82
C ALA A 66 -18.80 0.46 9.06
N PRO A 67 -17.96 1.06 8.19
CA PRO A 67 -16.82 0.27 7.62
C PRO A 67 -17.05 -1.25 7.47
N LEU A 68 -16.33 -1.95 6.60
CA LEU A 68 -16.04 -3.32 7.01
C LEU A 68 -15.06 -3.07 8.16
N LEU A 69 -15.49 -3.27 9.41
CA LEU A 69 -14.70 -2.87 10.58
C LEU A 69 -13.25 -3.31 10.36
N GLY A 70 -12.34 -2.35 10.30
CA GLY A 70 -10.91 -2.62 10.15
C GLY A 70 -10.38 -2.95 8.75
N VAL A 71 -11.06 -2.63 7.64
CA VAL A 71 -10.46 -2.74 6.31
C VAL A 71 -10.15 -1.35 5.73
N PRO A 72 -8.90 -0.85 5.83
CA PRO A 72 -8.54 0.42 5.24
C PRO A 72 -8.56 0.34 3.71
N SER A 73 -8.93 1.45 3.06
CA SER A 73 -8.89 1.56 1.60
C SER A 73 -7.45 1.66 1.15
N VAL A 74 -7.02 0.73 0.29
CA VAL A 74 -5.73 0.85 -0.39
C VAL A 74 -5.83 1.98 -1.42
N GLU A 75 -4.91 2.93 -1.34
CA GLU A 75 -4.90 4.14 -2.17
C GLU A 75 -3.91 4.03 -3.33
N LYS A 76 -2.80 3.34 -3.09
CA LYS A 76 -1.71 3.18 -4.05
C LYS A 76 -1.00 1.85 -3.82
N VAL A 77 -0.50 1.24 -4.88
CA VAL A 77 0.29 0.00 -4.79
C VAL A 77 1.59 0.18 -5.55
N THR A 78 2.69 -0.29 -4.98
CA THR A 78 3.99 -0.39 -5.64
C THR A 78 4.32 -1.86 -5.87
N VAL A 79 4.64 -2.22 -7.11
CA VAL A 79 5.11 -3.59 -7.45
C VAL A 79 6.62 -3.65 -7.32
N HIS A 80 7.13 -4.72 -6.72
CA HIS A 80 8.57 -5.01 -6.63
C HIS A 80 9.08 -5.75 -7.87
N GLU A 81 10.40 -5.87 -8.01
CA GLU A 81 11.05 -6.47 -9.19
C GLU A 81 10.67 -7.93 -9.45
N ASP A 82 10.29 -8.67 -8.41
CA ASP A 82 9.87 -10.07 -8.50
C ASP A 82 8.46 -10.23 -9.11
N ASP A 83 7.78 -9.13 -9.41
CA ASP A 83 6.41 -9.04 -9.90
C ASP A 83 5.38 -9.76 -9.01
N ARG A 84 5.76 -10.10 -7.77
CA ARG A 84 4.96 -10.90 -6.83
C ARG A 84 4.82 -10.24 -5.48
N THR A 85 5.77 -9.41 -5.11
CA THR A 85 5.75 -8.65 -3.87
C THR A 85 5.22 -7.26 -4.17
N LEU A 86 4.17 -6.87 -3.44
CA LEU A 86 3.50 -5.58 -3.57
C LEU A 86 3.61 -4.83 -2.25
N THR A 87 3.84 -3.52 -2.30
CA THR A 87 3.66 -2.62 -1.16
C THR A 87 2.39 -1.82 -1.35
N ALA A 88 1.39 -2.08 -0.51
CA ALA A 88 0.14 -1.35 -0.50
C ALA A 88 0.22 -0.17 0.48
N GLU A 89 -0.14 1.01 -0.01
CA GLU A 89 -0.24 2.26 0.75
C GLU A 89 -1.70 2.57 1.08
N PHE A 90 -1.96 2.95 2.33
CA PHE A 90 -3.29 3.28 2.83
C PHE A 90 -3.20 4.24 4.01
N THR A 91 -4.31 4.91 4.32
CA THR A 91 -4.45 5.72 5.53
C THR A 91 -5.03 4.88 6.67
N GLY A 92 -4.37 4.90 7.84
CA GLY A 92 -4.80 4.15 9.02
C GLY A 92 -4.37 4.79 10.35
N TYR A 93 -4.52 4.02 11.42
CA TYR A 93 -4.04 4.33 12.77
C TYR A 93 -2.52 4.25 12.93
N ARG A 94 -2.01 4.86 14.00
CA ARG A 94 -0.67 4.58 14.55
C ARG A 94 -0.45 3.10 14.86
N THR A 95 0.76 2.59 14.71
CA THR A 95 1.11 1.18 15.05
C THR A 95 1.66 1.03 16.47
N THR A 96 1.60 2.09 17.27
CA THR A 96 2.20 2.14 18.61
C THR A 96 1.22 2.79 19.58
N GLY A 97 1.25 2.34 20.83
CA GLY A 97 0.37 2.86 21.87
C GLY A 97 -1.03 2.24 21.83
N PRO A 98 -1.86 2.49 22.85
CA PRO A 98 -3.16 1.83 23.03
C PRO A 98 -4.21 2.22 21.98
N CYS A 99 -4.14 3.46 21.45
CA CYS A 99 -4.98 3.93 20.34
C CYS A 99 -4.48 3.47 18.95
N GLY A 100 -3.47 2.59 18.92
CA GLY A 100 -2.91 2.08 17.68
C GLY A 100 -3.59 0.82 17.17
N ALA A 101 -3.19 0.41 15.98
CA ALA A 101 -3.57 -0.86 15.38
C ALA A 101 -2.39 -1.49 14.63
N ASP A 102 -2.35 -2.81 14.68
CA ASP A 102 -1.52 -3.63 13.81
C ASP A 102 -2.27 -3.92 12.50
N TYR A 103 -1.52 -4.21 11.42
CA TYR A 103 -2.13 -4.49 10.12
C TYR A 103 -1.59 -5.79 9.55
N THR A 104 -2.50 -6.64 9.09
CA THR A 104 -2.19 -7.79 8.25
C THR A 104 -2.74 -7.55 6.86
N ALA A 105 -2.12 -8.12 5.84
CA ALA A 105 -2.68 -8.01 4.49
C ALA A 105 -2.51 -9.30 3.70
N ARG A 106 -3.49 -9.57 2.85
CA ARG A 106 -3.50 -10.69 1.90
C ARG A 106 -4.01 -10.24 0.54
N ALA A 107 -3.70 -11.02 -0.48
CA ALA A 107 -4.30 -10.87 -1.81
C ALA A 107 -5.25 -12.03 -2.10
N VAL A 108 -6.40 -11.72 -2.70
CA VAL A 108 -7.28 -12.71 -3.31
C VAL A 108 -7.19 -12.56 -4.83
N GLU A 109 -6.82 -13.65 -5.49
CA GLU A 109 -6.35 -13.62 -6.87
C GLU A 109 -7.36 -14.24 -7.85
N SER A 110 -7.71 -13.50 -8.89
CA SER A 110 -8.46 -13.96 -10.06
C SER A 110 -7.57 -13.96 -11.31
N ALA A 111 -8.09 -14.47 -12.44
CA ALA A 111 -7.42 -14.46 -13.73
C ALA A 111 -6.95 -13.05 -14.16
N HIS A 112 -7.78 -12.03 -13.93
CA HIS A 112 -7.55 -10.67 -14.43
C HIS A 112 -7.25 -9.64 -13.34
N ALA A 113 -7.41 -9.99 -12.06
CA ALA A 113 -7.19 -9.06 -10.95
C ALA A 113 -6.57 -9.72 -9.72
N ALA A 114 -5.93 -8.91 -8.88
CA ALA A 114 -5.55 -9.24 -7.52
C ALA A 114 -6.20 -8.22 -6.58
N LEU A 115 -7.11 -8.67 -5.71
CA LEU A 115 -7.77 -7.82 -4.73
C LEU A 115 -7.00 -7.85 -3.42
N ILE A 116 -6.50 -6.69 -2.99
CA ILE A 116 -5.74 -6.55 -1.74
C ILE A 116 -6.69 -6.27 -0.60
N VAL A 117 -6.62 -7.12 0.41
CA VAL A 117 -7.36 -7.02 1.67
C VAL A 117 -6.35 -6.66 2.75
N VAL A 118 -6.53 -5.50 3.37
CA VAL A 118 -5.81 -5.11 4.58
C VAL A 118 -6.77 -5.28 5.75
N GLU A 119 -6.34 -5.95 6.80
CA GLU A 119 -7.08 -6.14 8.04
C GLU A 119 -6.36 -5.41 9.15
N GLU A 120 -7.09 -4.54 9.82
CA GLU A 120 -6.69 -3.78 10.99
C GLU A 120 -7.01 -4.57 12.25
N HIS A 121 -6.04 -4.64 13.15
CA HIS A 121 -6.10 -5.27 14.46
C HIS A 121 -5.89 -4.19 15.52
N PRO A 122 -6.96 -3.52 15.99
CA PRO A 122 -6.85 -2.50 17.02
C PRO A 122 -6.24 -3.07 18.30
N HIS A 123 -5.30 -2.34 18.91
CA HIS A 123 -4.68 -2.77 20.17
C HIS A 123 -5.71 -2.81 21.32
N GLU A 124 -6.68 -1.90 21.31
CA GLU A 124 -7.83 -1.90 22.23
C GLU A 124 -9.16 -2.05 21.49
N ARG A 125 -9.99 -3.00 21.95
CA ARG A 125 -11.32 -3.23 21.37
C ARG A 125 -12.26 -2.06 21.68
N GLY A 126 -12.74 -1.41 20.63
CA GLY A 126 -13.72 -0.31 20.75
C GLY A 126 -13.05 1.03 21.02
N ALA A 127 -12.10 1.42 20.16
CA ALA A 127 -11.48 2.75 20.15
C ALA A 127 -12.55 3.80 20.47
N SER A 128 -12.49 4.30 21.71
CA SER A 128 -13.36 5.37 22.16
C SER A 128 -13.23 6.54 21.20
N TRP A 129 -14.26 7.37 21.08
CA TRP A 129 -14.27 8.51 20.14
C TRP A 129 -13.17 9.56 20.46
N ASP A 130 -12.32 9.28 21.45
CA ASP A 130 -11.18 10.03 21.96
C ASP A 130 -9.81 9.58 21.41
N CYS A 131 -9.74 8.68 20.41
CA CYS A 131 -8.47 8.32 19.77
C CYS A 131 -8.22 9.18 18.51
N PRO A 132 -7.45 10.29 18.60
CA PRO A 132 -7.10 11.12 17.44
C PRO A 132 -6.04 10.49 16.53
N ASP A 133 -5.57 9.28 16.84
CA ASP A 133 -4.43 8.63 16.17
C ASP A 133 -4.80 7.97 14.82
N VAL A 134 -5.72 8.57 14.07
CA VAL A 134 -6.11 8.20 12.70
C VAL A 134 -5.53 9.21 11.69
N GLY A 135 -5.34 8.79 10.44
CA GLY A 135 -4.89 9.68 9.36
C GLY A 135 -3.41 9.55 9.01
N TYR A 136 -2.75 8.48 9.46
CA TYR A 136 -1.35 8.24 9.13
C TYR A 136 -1.22 7.40 7.87
N LEU A 137 -0.27 7.77 7.01
CA LEU A 137 0.14 6.92 5.90
C LEU A 137 0.78 5.63 6.44
N ARG A 138 0.30 4.50 5.95
CA ARG A 138 0.76 3.16 6.29
C ARG A 138 1.10 2.38 5.04
N GLN A 139 2.03 1.45 5.22
CA GLN A 139 2.48 0.55 4.18
C GLN A 139 2.45 -0.87 4.72
N VAL A 140 1.93 -1.80 3.92
CA VAL A 140 1.96 -3.23 4.20
C VAL A 140 2.45 -3.97 2.97
N ILE A 141 3.25 -5.01 3.20
CA ILE A 141 3.77 -5.86 2.14
C ILE A 141 2.80 -7.03 1.93
N VAL A 142 2.43 -7.25 0.68
CA VAL A 142 1.56 -8.35 0.25
C VAL A 142 2.31 -9.18 -0.77
N ARG A 143 2.21 -10.51 -0.66
CA ARG A 143 2.78 -11.45 -1.62
C ARG A 143 1.68 -12.14 -2.39
N LEU A 144 1.82 -12.13 -3.71
CA LEU A 144 1.00 -12.88 -4.64
C LEU A 144 1.55 -14.30 -4.80
N GLY A 145 0.66 -15.27 -5.00
CA GLY A 145 1.00 -16.64 -5.38
C GLY A 145 1.53 -16.75 -6.81
N ARG A 146 1.24 -15.77 -7.67
CA ARG A 146 1.77 -15.68 -9.04
C ARG A 146 2.10 -14.24 -9.43
N PRO A 147 2.91 -14.02 -10.48
CA PRO A 147 3.24 -12.67 -10.94
C PRO A 147 1.98 -11.84 -11.25
N LEU A 148 2.05 -10.53 -11.00
CA LEU A 148 0.96 -9.60 -11.26
C LEU A 148 0.74 -9.45 -12.78
N GLY A 149 1.80 -9.27 -13.56
CA GLY A 149 1.71 -9.05 -15.00
C GLY A 149 0.75 -7.91 -15.34
N ASP A 150 -0.13 -8.13 -16.31
CA ASP A 150 -1.12 -7.14 -16.78
C ASP A 150 -2.41 -7.12 -15.93
N ARG A 151 -2.45 -7.82 -14.80
CA ARG A 151 -3.65 -7.91 -13.95
C ARG A 151 -3.85 -6.61 -13.18
N ALA A 152 -5.11 -6.21 -13.02
CA ALA A 152 -5.44 -5.06 -12.20
C ALA A 152 -5.26 -5.37 -10.71
N VAL A 153 -4.91 -4.35 -9.94
CA VAL A 153 -4.96 -4.43 -8.47
C VAL A 153 -6.21 -3.73 -7.98
N LEU A 154 -6.99 -4.37 -7.12
CA LEU A 154 -8.24 -3.84 -6.59
C LEU A 154 -8.15 -3.61 -5.09
N GLU A 155 -8.84 -2.57 -4.60
CA GLU A 155 -9.05 -2.36 -3.16
C GLU A 155 -10.32 -3.08 -2.69
N ALA A 156 -10.26 -3.67 -1.50
CA ALA A 156 -11.32 -4.53 -0.97
C ALA A 156 -12.61 -3.81 -0.56
N MET A 157 -12.57 -2.53 -0.21
CA MET A 157 -13.73 -1.79 0.28
C MET A 157 -14.75 -1.53 -0.83
N ARG A 158 -14.35 -0.99 -1.98
CA ARG A 158 -15.26 -0.67 -3.10
C ARG A 158 -15.07 -1.58 -4.31
N GLY A 159 -14.04 -2.43 -4.32
CA GLY A 159 -13.71 -3.29 -5.47
C GLY A 159 -13.15 -2.50 -6.65
N LEU A 160 -12.57 -1.33 -6.41
CA LEU A 160 -12.11 -0.43 -7.47
C LEU A 160 -10.64 -0.63 -7.81
N PRO A 161 -10.24 -0.37 -9.07
CA PRO A 161 -8.84 -0.36 -9.47
C PRO A 161 -8.03 0.65 -8.66
N VAL A 162 -6.89 0.19 -8.13
CA VAL A 162 -5.91 1.01 -7.43
C VAL A 162 -4.79 1.37 -8.41
N PRO A 163 -4.33 2.63 -8.44
CA PRO A 163 -3.15 3.01 -9.19
C PRO A 163 -1.95 2.17 -8.76
N VAL A 164 -1.40 1.44 -9.71
CA VAL A 164 -0.17 0.68 -9.55
C VAL A 164 0.99 1.54 -10.04
N ASP A 165 1.88 1.91 -9.14
CA ASP A 165 3.12 2.61 -9.45
C ASP A 165 4.19 1.57 -9.79
N PRO A 166 4.63 1.49 -11.06
CA PRO A 166 5.74 0.63 -11.42
C PRO A 166 7.05 1.25 -10.91
N ARG A 167 7.45 0.95 -9.67
CA ARG A 167 8.80 1.29 -9.19
C ARG A 167 9.80 0.22 -9.59
N PHE A 168 10.28 0.34 -10.82
CA PHE A 168 11.70 0.50 -11.19
C PHE A 168 11.85 0.47 -12.72
N ARG A 169 10.86 0.99 -13.45
CA ARG A 169 10.98 1.18 -14.89
C ARG A 169 10.72 2.64 -15.21
N ARG A 170 11.76 3.45 -15.08
CA ARG A 170 11.75 4.81 -15.65
C ARG A 170 11.48 4.62 -17.16
N PRO A 171 10.40 5.18 -17.72
CA PRO A 171 10.02 4.94 -19.12
C PRO A 171 11.08 5.37 -20.13
N TYR A 172 12.11 6.09 -19.68
CA TYR A 172 13.20 6.63 -20.49
C TYR A 172 14.59 6.14 -20.03
N GLY A 173 14.71 4.89 -19.58
CA GLY A 173 15.99 4.34 -19.13
C GLY A 173 17.13 4.45 -20.15
N ALA A 174 16.80 4.40 -21.44
CA ALA A 174 17.70 4.57 -22.57
C ALA A 174 17.83 6.01 -23.08
N ALA A 175 17.05 6.97 -22.56
CA ALA A 175 17.21 8.36 -22.96
C ALA A 175 18.46 8.90 -22.29
N GLU A 176 19.42 9.31 -23.13
CA GLU A 176 20.64 9.93 -22.66
C GLU A 176 20.37 11.35 -22.15
N ARG A 177 21.04 11.70 -21.05
CA ARG A 177 21.04 13.04 -20.48
C ARG A 177 22.46 13.38 -20.08
N ALA A 178 22.83 14.64 -20.21
CA ALA A 178 24.12 15.14 -19.76
C ALA A 178 23.97 15.82 -18.39
N PRO A 179 24.02 15.08 -17.26
CA PRO A 179 23.82 15.65 -15.92
C PRO A 179 24.94 16.64 -15.59
N VAL A 180 24.55 17.87 -15.22
CA VAL A 180 25.48 18.92 -14.80
C VAL A 180 25.64 18.90 -13.28
N ASP A 181 26.87 19.07 -12.78
CA ASP A 181 27.13 19.19 -11.34
C ASP A 181 26.64 20.54 -10.82
N GLY A 182 26.06 20.57 -9.62
CA GLY A 182 25.59 21.81 -9.00
C GLY A 182 26.70 22.84 -8.78
N ARG A 183 27.94 22.40 -8.58
CA ARG A 183 29.13 23.26 -8.48
C ARG A 183 29.47 23.95 -9.78
N ASP A 184 29.28 23.26 -10.91
CA ASP A 184 29.53 23.83 -12.23
C ASP A 184 28.47 24.88 -12.58
N VAL A 185 27.21 24.60 -12.24
CA VAL A 185 26.13 25.61 -12.34
C VAL A 185 26.44 26.82 -11.47
N ALA A 186 26.87 26.61 -10.22
CA ALA A 186 27.23 27.69 -9.31
C ALA A 186 28.42 28.53 -9.82
N ALA A 187 29.42 27.91 -10.45
CA ALA A 187 30.56 28.60 -11.04
C ALA A 187 30.13 29.50 -12.22
N VAL A 188 29.23 29.01 -13.08
CA VAL A 188 28.66 29.83 -14.17
C VAL A 188 27.86 31.00 -13.62
N ILE A 189 27.01 30.78 -12.62
CA ILE A 189 26.24 31.85 -11.98
C ILE A 189 27.18 32.91 -11.40
N ALA A 190 28.18 32.50 -10.62
CA ALA A 190 29.15 33.42 -10.01
C ALA A 190 29.86 34.28 -11.06
N ARG A 191 30.25 33.68 -12.19
CA ARG A 191 30.87 34.39 -13.31
C ARG A 191 29.93 35.40 -13.95
N THR A 192 28.71 34.98 -14.31
CA THR A 192 27.73 35.84 -14.98
C THR A 192 27.29 37.05 -14.14
N LEU A 193 27.34 36.93 -12.81
CA LEU A 193 27.06 38.02 -11.88
C LEU A 193 28.26 38.97 -11.68
N SER A 194 29.49 38.48 -11.87
CA SER A 194 30.73 39.23 -11.58
C SER A 194 31.34 39.89 -12.81
N GLU A 195 31.08 39.34 -14.00
CA GLU A 195 31.57 39.85 -15.28
C GLU A 195 30.44 40.59 -16.03
N GLY A 196 30.75 41.71 -16.68
CA GLY A 196 29.78 42.44 -17.50
C GLY A 196 29.53 41.75 -18.84
N GLY A 197 28.39 42.01 -19.48
CA GLY A 197 28.07 41.51 -20.84
C GLY A 197 27.16 40.29 -20.91
N HIS A 198 26.67 39.79 -19.77
CA HIS A 198 25.74 38.65 -19.70
C HIS A 198 24.26 39.05 -19.58
N ALA A 199 23.94 40.34 -19.61
CA ALA A 199 22.58 40.84 -19.48
C ALA A 199 21.70 40.37 -20.65
N GLY A 200 20.64 39.63 -20.35
CA GLY A 200 19.73 39.06 -21.35
C GLY A 200 20.27 37.82 -22.08
N GLY A 201 21.39 37.24 -21.63
CA GLY A 201 21.92 36.00 -22.17
C GLY A 201 21.09 34.77 -21.80
N ASP A 202 20.98 33.83 -22.74
CA ASP A 202 20.38 32.51 -22.54
C ASP A 202 21.47 31.44 -22.69
N TYR A 203 21.71 30.65 -21.63
CA TYR A 203 22.80 29.69 -21.54
C TYR A 203 22.27 28.29 -21.24
N VAL A 204 22.49 27.34 -22.15
CA VAL A 204 22.18 25.93 -21.94
C VAL A 204 23.39 25.25 -21.30
N LEU A 205 23.24 24.84 -20.04
CA LEU A 205 24.27 24.12 -19.30
C LEU A 205 24.04 22.61 -19.39
N THR A 206 25.10 21.88 -19.71
CA THR A 206 25.09 20.41 -19.80
C THR A 206 26.32 19.84 -19.10
N GLY A 207 26.19 18.61 -18.62
CA GLY A 207 27.33 17.83 -18.14
C GLY A 207 28.30 17.47 -19.25
N PRO A 208 29.52 17.03 -18.91
CA PRO A 208 30.55 16.68 -19.90
C PRO A 208 30.21 15.41 -20.71
N GLU A 209 29.36 14.54 -20.19
CA GLU A 209 29.02 13.25 -20.80
C GLU A 209 27.51 13.05 -20.88
N SER A 210 27.03 12.61 -22.04
CA SER A 210 25.66 12.16 -22.27
C SER A 210 25.52 10.73 -21.79
N LEU A 211 24.86 10.52 -20.65
CA LEU A 211 24.74 9.23 -19.99
C LEU A 211 23.28 8.78 -19.97
N THR A 212 23.06 7.51 -20.28
CA THR A 212 21.78 6.86 -19.99
C THR A 212 21.56 6.78 -18.48
N GLN A 213 20.31 6.58 -18.08
CA GLN A 213 19.97 6.38 -16.67
C GLN A 213 20.67 5.14 -16.09
N ALA A 214 20.80 4.08 -16.89
CA ALA A 214 21.45 2.83 -16.49
C ALA A 214 22.94 3.04 -16.23
N GLU A 215 23.62 3.82 -17.07
CA GLU A 215 25.03 4.16 -16.88
C GLU A 215 25.24 5.03 -15.64
N GLN A 216 24.38 6.01 -15.38
CA GLN A 216 24.46 6.82 -14.16
C GLN A 216 24.30 5.96 -12.89
N ILE A 217 23.34 5.03 -12.88
CA ILE A 217 23.14 4.11 -11.74
C ILE A 217 24.34 3.17 -11.57
N ARG A 218 24.90 2.65 -12.67
CA ARG A 218 26.11 1.83 -12.64
C ARG A 218 27.28 2.60 -12.05
N ILE A 219 27.53 3.83 -12.51
CA ILE A 219 28.60 4.69 -12.00
C ILE A 219 28.41 4.96 -10.50
N ILE A 220 27.19 5.25 -10.05
CA ILE A 220 26.87 5.45 -8.63
C ILE A 220 27.14 4.16 -7.82
N GLY A 221 26.76 3.00 -8.36
CA GLY A 221 27.00 1.70 -7.73
C GLY A 221 28.46 1.27 -7.70
N ASP A 222 29.26 1.69 -8.69
CA ASP A 222 30.70 1.44 -8.76
C ASP A 222 31.52 2.39 -7.86
N THR A 223 30.89 3.47 -7.38
CA THR A 223 31.54 4.43 -6.46
C THR A 223 31.52 3.85 -5.04
N PRO A 224 32.66 3.75 -4.33
CA PRO A 224 32.69 3.30 -2.95
C PRO A 224 31.76 4.14 -2.07
N SER A 225 30.82 3.49 -1.39
CA SER A 225 29.96 4.17 -0.41
C SER A 225 30.83 4.76 0.70
N PHE A 226 30.72 6.07 0.89
CA PHE A 226 31.43 6.78 1.95
C PHE A 226 30.93 6.29 3.32
N THR A 227 31.70 5.41 3.98
CA THR A 227 31.49 5.04 5.38
C THR A 227 32.23 6.03 6.27
N GLY A 228 31.66 7.23 6.44
CA GLY A 228 32.17 8.23 7.37
C GLY A 228 31.69 7.93 8.79
N ASN A 229 32.60 7.57 9.68
CA ASN A 229 32.33 7.36 11.09
C ASN A 229 32.16 8.74 11.78
N PHE A 230 30.93 9.09 12.15
CA PHE A 230 30.68 10.31 12.93
C PHE A 230 30.98 10.04 14.41
N THR A 231 32.22 10.32 14.83
CA THR A 231 32.49 10.53 16.26
C THR A 231 31.89 11.87 16.68
N ARG A 232 31.02 11.79 17.68
CA ARG A 232 30.28 12.88 18.32
C ARG A 232 31.19 13.85 19.05
#